data_AF-A0A3A0VAZ1-F1
#
_entry.id   AF-A0A3A0VAZ1-F1
#
_cell.length_a   1.000
_cell.length_b   1.000
_cell.length_c   1.000
_cell.angle_alpha   90.00
_cell.angle_beta   90.00
_cell.angle_gamma   90.00
#
_symmetry.space_group_name_H-M   'P 1'
#
loop_
_entity.id
_entity.type
_entity.pdbx_description
1 polymer ?
#
loop_
_entity_poly.entity_id
_entity_poly.type
_entity_poly.pdbx_seq_one_letter_code
_entity_poly.pdbx_strand_id
1 'polypeptide(L)' 'MKLSTRVTGLLNVKYPIIQAGMAGSTTPELVATVSNAGGLGTIGAGYFSSDRLE' A
#
# COMPACT_ATOMS: atom_id res chain seq x y z
N MET A 1 17.51 -10.31 0.21
CA MET A 1 18.04 -9.61 -0.99
C MET A 1 17.21 -8.35 -1.22
N LYS A 2 17.83 -7.18 -1.44
CA LYS A 2 17.10 -5.92 -1.71
C LYS A 2 17.03 -5.73 -3.23
N LEU A 3 15.82 -5.73 -3.80
CA LEU A 3 15.61 -5.49 -5.23
C LEU A 3 15.43 -3.99 -5.45
N SER A 4 16.44 -3.32 -6.00
CA SER A 4 16.41 -1.87 -6.26
C SER A 4 15.92 -1.59 -7.68
N THR A 5 14.88 -0.78 -7.82
CA THR A 5 14.33 -0.34 -9.10
C THR A 5 14.03 1.16 -9.08
N ARG A 6 13.64 1.74 -10.22
CA ARG A 6 13.16 3.14 -10.25
C ARG A 6 11.98 3.37 -9.30
N VAL A 7 11.12 2.36 -9.11
CA VAL A 7 9.92 2.46 -8.26
C VAL A 7 10.29 2.55 -6.78
N THR A 8 11.27 1.76 -6.30
CA THR A 8 11.70 1.81 -4.89
C THR A 8 12.25 3.18 -4.50
N GLY A 9 12.95 3.85 -5.42
CA GLY A 9 13.45 5.22 -5.20
C GLY A 9 12.34 6.27 -5.27
N LEU A 10 11.44 6.16 -6.25
CA LEU A 10 10.33 7.11 -6.43
C LEU A 10 9.34 7.11 -5.27
N LEU A 11 9.01 5.92 -4.74
CA LEU A 11 8.00 5.75 -3.69
C LEU A 11 8.61 5.60 -2.28
N ASN A 12 9.93 5.64 -2.15
CA ASN A 12 10.66 5.46 -0.89
C ASN A 12 10.28 4.16 -0.15
N VAL A 13 10.23 3.04 -0.88
CA VAL A 13 9.90 1.70 -0.34
C VAL A 13 11.10 0.75 -0.46
N LYS A 14 11.16 -0.25 0.42
CA LYS A 14 12.26 -1.23 0.45
C LYS A 14 12.17 -2.24 -0.70
N TYR A 15 10.96 -2.61 -1.09
CA TYR A 15 10.68 -3.59 -2.13
C TYR A 15 9.74 -3.00 -3.18
N PRO A 16 9.91 -3.32 -4.48
CA PRO A 16 9.02 -2.86 -5.54
C PRO A 16 7.72 -3.67 -5.57
N ILE A 17 7.07 -3.82 -4.41
CA ILE A 17 5.84 -4.59 -4.23
C ILE A 17 4.75 -3.59 -3.83
N ILE A 18 3.66 -3.60 -4.58
CA ILE A 18 2.49 -2.76 -4.35
C ILE A 18 1.32 -3.69 -4.05
N GLN A 19 0.68 -3.52 -2.89
CA GLN A 19 -0.55 -4.24 -2.57
C GLN A 19 -1.72 -3.62 -3.33
N ALA A 20 -2.48 -4.45 -4.05
CA ALA A 20 -3.63 -4.00 -4.83
C ALA A 20 -4.78 -3.55 -3.92
N GLY A 21 -5.21 -2.29 -4.04
CA GLY A 21 -6.37 -1.76 -3.32
C GLY A 21 -7.66 -2.38 -3.80
N MET A 22 -8.20 -3.33 -3.05
CA MET A 22 -9.46 -4.04 -3.33
C MET A 22 -10.56 -3.51 -2.41
N ALA A 23 -11.50 -2.74 -2.96
CA ALA A 23 -12.65 -2.24 -2.21
C ALA A 23 -13.48 -3.40 -1.65
N GLY A 24 -13.73 -3.39 -0.34
CA GLY A 24 -14.45 -4.46 0.37
C GLY A 24 -13.59 -5.61 0.90
N SER A 25 -12.34 -5.76 0.45
CA SER A 25 -11.43 -6.82 0.91
C SER A 25 -10.16 -6.31 1.59
N THR A 26 -9.77 -5.05 1.30
CA THR A 26 -8.59 -4.44 1.91
C THR A 26 -8.94 -3.89 3.29
N THR A 27 -8.18 -4.28 4.32
CA THR A 27 -8.31 -3.73 5.67
C THR A 27 -7.15 -2.79 6.02
N PRO A 28 -7.32 -1.85 6.97
CA PRO A 28 -6.23 -1.00 7.45
C PRO A 28 -5.03 -1.80 7.98
N GLU A 29 -5.27 -2.93 8.63
CA GLU A 29 -4.21 -3.80 9.17
C GLU A 29 -3.36 -4.40 8.04
N LEU A 30 -3.98 -4.80 6.93
CA LEU A 30 -3.27 -5.30 5.75
C LEU A 30 -2.37 -4.20 5.15
N VAL A 31 -2.93 -2.99 4.98
CA VAL A 31 -2.21 -1.83 4.43
C VAL A 31 -1.00 -1.49 5.31
N ALA A 32 -1.20 -1.42 6.63
CA ALA A 32 -0.14 -1.14 7.59
C ALA A 32 0.93 -2.24 7.58
N THR A 33 0.53 -3.51 7.52
CA THR A 33 1.46 -4.64 7.49
C THR A 33 2.37 -4.61 6.26
N VAL A 34 1.80 -4.36 5.08
CA VAL A 34 2.58 -4.25 3.83
C VAL A 34 3.56 -3.07 3.89
N SER A 35 3.09 -1.92 4.39
CA SER A 35 3.90 -0.71 4.52
C SER A 35 5.07 -0.92 5.50
N ASN A 36 4.81 -1.52 6.66
CA ASN A 36 5.82 -1.86 7.66
C ASN A 36 6.82 -2.92 7.18
N ALA A 37 6.37 -3.86 6.34
CA ALA A 37 7.25 -4.83 5.68
C ALA A 37 8.15 -4.19 4.59
N GLY A 38 7.86 -2.94 4.20
CA GLY A 38 8.64 -2.14 3.26
C GLY A 38 8.14 -2.21 1.81
N GLY A 39 6.89 -2.61 1.58
CA GLY A 39 6.18 -2.41 0.31
C GLY A 39 5.30 -1.15 0.35
N LEU A 40 4.50 -0.93 -0.69
CA LEU A 40 3.46 0.10 -0.71
C LEU A 40 2.10 -0.53 -0.36
N GLY A 41 1.56 -0.21 0.81
CA GLY A 41 0.17 -0.52 1.16
C GLY A 41 -0.80 0.45 0.48
N THR A 42 -1.96 -0.03 0.05
CA THR A 42 -2.97 0.75 -0.68
C THR A 42 -4.35 0.56 -0.06
N ILE A 43 -4.97 1.63 0.43
CA ILE A 43 -6.35 1.59 0.91
C ILE A 43 -7.31 1.37 -0.26
N GLY A 44 -8.15 0.33 -0.18
CA GLY A 44 -9.21 0.05 -1.14
C GLY A 44 -10.43 0.96 -0.97
N ALA A 45 -10.27 2.26 -1.25
CA ALA A 45 -11.26 3.31 -0.94
C ALA A 45 -12.44 3.41 -1.93
N GLY A 46 -12.64 2.47 -2.84
CA GLY A 46 -13.65 2.56 -3.91
C GLY A 46 -15.10 2.73 -3.44
N TYR A 47 -15.41 2.43 -2.17
CA TYR A 47 -16.73 2.59 -1.55
C TYR A 47 -16.75 3.64 -0.42
N PHE A 48 -15.68 4.41 -0.24
CA PHE A 48 -15.55 5.34 0.88
C PHE A 48 -16.07 6.73 0.49
N SER A 49 -16.70 7.43 1.43
CA SER A 49 -16.85 8.89 1.38
C SER A 49 -15.53 9.57 1.75
N SER A 50 -15.40 10.86 1.48
CA SER A 50 -14.26 11.68 1.93
C SER A 50 -14.04 11.53 3.43
N ASP A 51 -15.10 11.70 4.22
CA ASP A 51 -15.07 11.68 5.68
C ASP A 51 -14.65 10.33 6.27
N ARG A 52 -14.78 9.25 5.47
CA ARG A 52 -14.36 7.90 5.87
C ARG A 52 -12.89 7.64 5.55
N LEU A 53 -12.33 8.38 4.58
CA LEU A 53 -10.96 8.21 4.12
C LEU A 53 -9.96 9.05 4.94
N GLU A 54 -10.39 10.22 5.41
CA GLU A 54 -9.64 11.09 6.32
C GLU A 54 -9.41 10.45 7.70
#